data_AF-A0A267T700-F1
#
_entry.id   AF-A0A267T700-F1
#
_cell.length_a   1.000
_cell.length_b   1.000
_cell.length_c   1.000
_cell.angle_alpha   90.00
_cell.angle_beta   90.00
_cell.angle_gamma   90.00
#
_symmetry.space_group_name_H-M   'P 1'
#
loop_
_entity.id
_entity.type
_entity.pdbx_description
1 polymer ?
#
loop_
_entity_poly.entity_id
_entity_poly.type
_entity_poly.pdbx_seq_one_letter_code
_entity_poly.pdbx_strand_id
1 'polypeptide(L)'
;MATYTVQPKDTLYSIAKKFNISVDQLKQFNNLYDNNISIGQTLNVSSGGGYTPSYSDPVYPSNNPVYPNTDPVYPNNSTPNYGSYSSGGGSSYSGSGSGGSMASSISSFVVRKDNKGSYNSIVISYPSSYGTDTTGTMRDNYPSPNLVNPRGVSYFGKSTFDSQRYQFEDLLPKPFYADVLHFIGKNEGCFDAVNSYDKAIFSFGFIQFTGASASGSILSKVLQRMKQNNSDAFYNSFGKFGVDVSGYGAPVVSVRGASGDAAFTTVANDLQLTGVFIAAGFEREMIRAQIQIAQEEYMNKALSDATGIGIFGQQVPLNRILFSEGGIALRVDLAVNRGLSGSLAVLQKAVTQAASSQGIYSASGLGSIDERSVVQAVINNDVEQWKKDRTQKLLNSSFSFDKYYG
;
A
#
# COMPACT_ATOMS: atom_id res chain seq x y z
N MET A 1 17.90 35.61 8.91
CA MET A 1 18.20 34.26 8.39
C MET A 1 18.23 33.33 9.59
N ALA A 2 17.30 32.38 9.67
CA ALA A 2 17.32 31.36 10.72
C ALA A 2 18.05 30.13 10.20
N THR A 3 18.98 29.59 10.99
CA THR A 3 19.77 28.39 10.68
C THR A 3 19.62 27.36 11.78
N TYR A 4 19.72 26.08 11.42
CA TYR A 4 19.62 24.93 12.33
C TYR A 4 20.77 23.95 12.10
N THR A 5 21.45 23.54 13.17
CA THR A 5 22.50 22.51 13.11
C THR A 5 21.89 21.14 13.38
N VAL A 6 22.00 20.23 12.41
CA VAL A 6 21.49 18.86 12.44
C VAL A 6 22.01 18.11 13.66
N GLN A 7 21.10 17.58 14.49
CA GLN A 7 21.43 16.80 15.69
C GLN A 7 21.37 15.30 15.40
N PRO A 8 21.95 14.45 16.28
CA PRO A 8 21.77 13.01 16.17
C PRO A 8 20.28 12.62 16.12
N LYS A 9 19.93 11.75 15.17
CA LYS A 9 18.55 11.29 14.85
C LYS A 9 17.66 12.30 14.13
N ASP A 10 18.16 13.48 13.77
CA ASP A 10 17.41 14.37 12.90
C ASP A 10 17.32 13.81 11.47
N THR A 11 16.18 14.07 10.84
CA THR A 11 15.95 13.88 9.40
C THR A 11 15.51 15.22 8.83
N LEU A 12 15.59 15.42 7.51
CA LEU A 12 15.02 16.62 6.90
C LEU A 12 13.55 16.81 7.28
N TYR A 13 12.80 15.72 7.46
CA TYR A 13 11.43 15.75 7.93
C TYR A 13 11.29 16.26 9.37
N SER A 14 12.07 15.74 10.33
CA SER A 14 11.98 16.20 11.73
C SER A 14 12.35 17.68 11.86
N ILE A 15 13.31 18.14 11.05
CA ILE A 15 13.74 19.54 10.98
C ILE A 15 12.67 20.40 10.31
N ALA A 16 12.16 20.01 9.14
CA ALA A 16 11.14 20.75 8.42
C ALA A 16 9.86 20.92 9.26
N LYS A 17 9.42 19.86 9.94
CA LYS A 17 8.32 19.90 10.90
C LYS A 17 8.56 20.87 12.05
N LYS A 18 9.79 20.88 12.61
CA LYS A 18 10.17 21.79 13.71
C LYS A 18 10.06 23.26 13.33
N PHE A 19 10.31 23.59 12.07
CA PHE A 19 10.26 24.96 11.55
C PHE A 19 8.99 25.27 10.75
N ASN A 20 8.01 24.36 10.76
CA ASN A 20 6.74 24.48 10.03
C ASN A 20 6.93 24.85 8.54
N ILE A 21 7.90 24.20 7.89
CA ILE A 21 8.17 24.28 6.46
C ILE A 21 8.09 22.88 5.85
N SER A 22 7.93 22.76 4.54
CA SER A 22 8.03 21.47 3.86
C SER A 22 9.48 21.00 3.75
N VAL A 23 9.68 19.69 3.58
CA VAL A 23 11.00 19.14 3.27
C VAL A 23 11.54 19.75 1.98
N ASP A 24 10.70 19.98 0.98
CA ASP A 24 11.11 20.61 -0.28
C ASP A 24 11.55 22.06 -0.09
N GLN A 25 10.87 22.83 0.76
CA GLN A 25 11.29 24.18 1.12
C GLN A 25 12.64 24.13 1.85
N LEU A 26 12.80 23.24 2.82
CA LEU A 26 14.07 23.05 3.51
C LEU A 26 15.20 22.64 2.56
N LYS A 27 14.92 21.74 1.61
CA LYS A 27 15.87 21.33 0.57
C LYS A 27 16.22 22.50 -0.35
N GLN A 28 15.24 23.27 -0.78
CA GLN A 28 15.41 24.44 -1.63
C GLN A 28 16.25 25.52 -0.93
N PHE A 29 16.02 25.76 0.36
CA PHE A 29 16.81 26.73 1.16
C PHE A 29 18.28 26.32 1.29
N ASN A 30 18.60 25.05 1.05
CA ASN A 30 19.91 24.45 1.27
C ASN A 30 20.52 23.81 0.01
N ASN A 31 19.89 23.97 -1.16
CA ASN A 31 20.28 23.33 -2.42
C ASN A 31 20.52 21.81 -2.28
N LEU A 32 19.69 21.12 -1.50
CA LEU A 32 19.76 19.67 -1.31
C LEU A 32 18.97 18.96 -2.40
N TYR A 33 19.61 18.03 -3.10
CA TYR A 33 18.97 17.22 -4.15
C TYR A 33 18.32 15.96 -3.59
N ASP A 34 18.85 15.42 -2.49
CA ASP A 34 18.37 14.22 -1.81
C ASP A 34 17.99 14.52 -0.34
N ASN A 35 17.75 13.46 0.43
CA ASN A 35 17.41 13.58 1.85
C ASN A 35 18.59 13.33 2.79
N ASN A 36 19.82 13.27 2.25
CA ASN A 36 21.01 12.99 3.02
C ASN A 36 21.46 14.25 3.76
N ILE A 37 21.45 14.18 5.09
CA ILE A 37 22.01 15.22 5.95
C ILE A 37 22.97 14.59 6.95
N SER A 38 24.07 15.28 7.22
CA SER A 38 25.07 14.83 8.19
C SER A 38 24.84 15.47 9.54
N ILE A 39 25.09 14.73 10.61
CA ILE A 39 25.12 15.29 11.97
C ILE A 39 26.14 16.43 12.01
N GLY A 40 25.75 17.59 12.55
CA GLY A 40 26.58 18.79 12.57
C GLY A 40 26.47 19.67 11.32
N GLN A 41 25.75 19.25 10.28
CA GLN A 41 25.46 20.10 9.11
C GLN A 41 24.56 21.27 9.51
N THR A 42 24.85 22.49 9.05
CA THR A 42 24.00 23.66 9.25
C THR A 42 23.07 23.85 8.06
N LEU A 43 21.76 23.94 8.32
CA LEU A 43 20.71 24.15 7.33
C LEU A 43 20.02 25.51 7.53
N ASN A 44 19.75 26.22 6.44
CA ASN A 44 18.86 27.37 6.40
C ASN A 44 17.41 26.90 6.56
N VAL A 45 16.68 27.47 7.53
CA VAL A 45 15.30 27.07 7.87
C VAL A 45 14.28 28.20 7.67
N SER A 46 14.68 29.25 6.94
CA SER A 46 13.82 30.37 6.55
C SER A 46 14.24 30.87 5.16
N SER A 47 13.29 31.24 4.30
CA SER A 47 13.61 31.81 2.99
C SER A 47 14.35 33.14 3.14
N GLY A 48 15.49 33.25 2.46
CA GLY A 48 16.19 34.51 2.30
C GLY A 48 15.46 35.38 1.28
N GLY A 49 14.45 36.13 1.73
CA GLY A 49 13.70 37.10 0.90
C GLY A 49 12.25 36.69 0.69
N GLY A 50 11.34 37.62 0.98
CA GLY A 50 9.90 37.41 1.09
C GLY A 50 9.26 36.77 -0.13
N TYR A 51 8.77 35.55 0.04
CA TYR A 51 7.80 34.93 -0.84
C TYR A 51 6.75 34.24 0.04
N THR A 52 5.55 34.82 0.08
CA THR A 52 4.35 34.20 0.65
C THR A 52 3.60 33.50 -0.49
N PRO A 53 3.49 32.17 -0.53
CA PRO A 53 2.69 31.49 -1.55
C PRO A 53 1.21 31.65 -1.23
N SER A 54 0.47 32.32 -2.12
CA SER A 54 -0.99 32.28 -2.18
C SER A 54 -1.40 30.95 -2.81
N TYR A 55 -2.14 30.11 -2.07
CA TYR A 55 -2.78 28.91 -2.60
C TYR A 55 -4.06 29.30 -3.36
N SER A 56 -4.11 28.99 -4.65
CA SER A 56 -5.36 28.88 -5.42
C SER A 56 -5.43 27.49 -6.05
N ASP A 57 -6.49 26.74 -5.74
CA ASP A 57 -6.79 25.40 -6.26
C ASP A 57 -6.81 25.36 -7.81
N PRO A 58 -6.25 24.33 -8.46
CA PRO A 58 -6.46 24.11 -9.89
C PRO A 58 -7.78 23.37 -10.13
N VAL A 59 -8.66 23.99 -10.92
CA VAL A 59 -9.82 23.35 -11.55
C VAL A 59 -9.32 22.56 -12.77
N TYR A 60 -9.55 21.24 -12.79
CA TYR A 60 -9.26 20.41 -13.96
C TYR A 60 -10.49 20.29 -14.88
N PRO A 61 -10.37 20.54 -16.20
CA PRO A 61 -11.45 20.33 -17.15
C PRO A 61 -11.63 18.84 -17.50
N SER A 62 -12.88 18.39 -17.45
CA SER A 62 -13.31 17.07 -17.93
C SER A 62 -13.25 17.03 -19.46
N ASN A 63 -12.43 16.17 -20.06
CA ASN A 63 -12.63 15.65 -21.41
C ASN A 63 -11.95 14.28 -21.56
N ASN A 64 -12.74 13.27 -21.89
CA ASN A 64 -12.35 11.87 -22.02
C ASN A 64 -12.13 11.55 -23.52
N PRO A 65 -10.93 11.14 -23.98
CA PRO A 65 -10.76 10.69 -25.36
C PRO A 65 -11.09 9.20 -25.51
N VAL A 66 -11.92 8.88 -26.51
CA VAL A 66 -12.21 7.51 -26.98
C VAL A 66 -11.10 7.09 -27.95
N TYR A 67 -10.43 5.96 -27.69
CA TYR A 67 -9.45 5.37 -28.62
C TYR A 67 -9.93 4.03 -29.19
N PRO A 68 -9.69 3.74 -30.50
CA PRO A 68 -10.11 2.49 -31.14
C PRO A 68 -9.25 1.30 -30.71
N ASN A 69 -9.92 0.15 -30.56
CA ASN A 69 -9.35 -1.13 -30.14
C ASN A 69 -8.69 -1.86 -31.32
N THR A 70 -7.38 -2.10 -31.27
CA THR A 70 -6.69 -3.09 -32.12
C THR A 70 -5.68 -3.88 -31.29
N ASP A 71 -6.00 -5.13 -31.00
CA ASP A 71 -5.14 -6.07 -30.27
C ASP A 71 -3.84 -6.40 -31.06
N PRO A 72 -2.65 -6.33 -30.45
CA PRO A 72 -1.44 -6.87 -31.05
C PRO A 72 -1.27 -8.38 -30.77
N VAL A 73 -0.75 -9.10 -31.77
CA VAL A 73 -0.46 -10.54 -31.73
C VAL A 73 0.79 -10.82 -30.89
N TYR A 74 0.68 -11.67 -29.87
CA TYR A 74 1.81 -12.10 -29.02
C TYR A 74 2.36 -13.47 -29.44
N PRO A 75 3.70 -13.68 -29.47
CA PRO A 75 4.30 -14.97 -29.74
C PRO A 75 4.08 -15.93 -28.57
N ASN A 76 3.37 -17.02 -28.85
CA ASN A 76 3.11 -18.12 -27.94
C ASN A 76 4.40 -18.91 -27.72
N ASN A 77 4.77 -19.26 -26.47
CA ASN A 77 5.66 -20.39 -26.30
C ASN A 77 5.52 -21.17 -25.00
N SER A 78 5.33 -22.46 -25.24
CA SER A 78 5.48 -23.65 -24.41
C SER A 78 6.54 -23.55 -23.30
N THR A 79 6.20 -24.12 -22.15
CA THR A 79 7.05 -24.34 -20.97
C THR A 79 8.51 -24.72 -21.30
N PRO A 80 9.51 -24.05 -20.68
CA PRO A 80 10.86 -24.60 -20.66
C PRO A 80 11.52 -24.65 -19.27
N ASN A 81 12.41 -25.64 -19.18
CA ASN A 81 13.39 -25.95 -18.17
C ASN A 81 14.24 -24.72 -17.76
N TYR A 82 14.46 -24.53 -16.45
CA TYR A 82 15.04 -23.33 -15.86
C TYR A 82 16.57 -23.24 -16.08
N GLY A 83 16.97 -22.60 -17.19
CA GLY A 83 18.30 -22.04 -17.41
C GLY A 83 18.25 -20.50 -17.39
N SER A 84 19.34 -19.87 -16.97
CA SER A 84 19.51 -18.42 -16.90
C SER A 84 19.35 -17.75 -18.27
N TYR A 85 18.33 -16.90 -18.43
CA TYR A 85 18.14 -16.06 -19.62
C TYR A 85 18.57 -14.61 -19.33
N SER A 86 19.51 -14.10 -20.12
CA SER A 86 19.79 -12.67 -20.24
C SER A 86 18.94 -12.13 -21.40
N SER A 87 18.04 -11.17 -21.15
CA SER A 87 17.31 -10.51 -22.23
C SER A 87 18.24 -9.52 -22.92
N GLY A 88 18.72 -9.90 -24.10
CA GLY A 88 19.47 -9.03 -25.00
C GLY A 88 18.59 -7.93 -25.60
N GLY A 89 19.09 -6.68 -25.50
CA GLY A 89 18.97 -5.59 -26.47
C GLY A 89 17.57 -5.14 -26.90
N GLY A 90 17.09 -4.03 -26.33
CA GLY A 90 15.94 -3.26 -26.82
C GLY A 90 16.29 -1.78 -26.98
N SER A 91 16.11 -1.27 -28.20
CA SER A 91 16.51 0.03 -28.74
C SER A 91 16.16 1.26 -27.89
N SER A 92 17.09 2.21 -27.86
CA SER A 92 16.97 3.54 -27.25
C SER A 92 15.85 4.39 -27.86
N TYR A 93 14.88 4.78 -27.04
CA TYR A 93 13.87 5.80 -27.35
C TYR A 93 14.33 7.14 -26.75
N SER A 94 14.76 8.07 -27.59
CA SER A 94 15.14 9.43 -27.19
C SER A 94 13.92 10.35 -27.21
N GLY A 95 13.26 10.51 -26.06
CA GLY A 95 12.20 11.49 -25.86
C GLY A 95 12.54 12.39 -24.67
N SER A 96 12.88 13.66 -24.95
CA SER A 96 13.14 14.68 -23.94
C SER A 96 11.82 15.17 -23.33
N GLY A 97 11.36 14.49 -22.27
CA GLY A 97 10.25 14.92 -21.42
C GLY A 97 10.71 14.96 -19.97
N SER A 98 10.75 16.16 -19.38
CA SER A 98 11.15 16.37 -17.99
C SER A 98 10.03 15.93 -17.04
N GLY A 99 9.96 14.62 -16.80
CA GLY A 99 9.08 13.95 -15.85
C GLY A 99 9.53 12.50 -15.75
N GLY A 100 10.24 12.15 -14.67
CA GLY A 100 10.97 10.88 -14.53
C GLY A 100 10.13 9.65 -14.85
N SER A 101 10.28 9.14 -16.06
CA SER A 101 9.68 7.89 -16.54
C SER A 101 10.59 6.74 -16.12
N MET A 102 10.24 6.04 -15.05
CA MET A 102 10.94 4.84 -14.54
C MET A 102 10.51 3.56 -15.27
N ALA A 103 9.83 3.71 -16.41
CA ALA A 103 9.22 2.64 -17.16
C ALA A 103 10.24 1.90 -18.04
N SER A 104 11.12 1.06 -17.48
CA SER A 104 12.02 0.27 -18.33
C SER A 104 12.46 -1.07 -17.73
N SER A 105 11.73 -2.14 -18.09
CA SER A 105 12.14 -3.56 -18.17
C SER A 105 12.64 -4.28 -16.90
N ILE A 106 12.10 -5.47 -16.63
CA ILE A 106 12.80 -6.50 -15.84
C ILE A 106 14.17 -6.73 -16.51
N SER A 107 15.26 -6.42 -15.81
CA SER A 107 16.61 -6.43 -16.39
C SER A 107 17.20 -7.83 -16.45
N SER A 108 16.81 -8.72 -15.52
CA SER A 108 17.14 -10.15 -15.58
C SER A 108 16.31 -11.00 -14.63
N PHE A 109 16.21 -12.30 -14.95
CA PHE A 109 15.55 -13.30 -14.12
C PHE A 109 16.48 -14.52 -13.93
N VAL A 110 16.83 -14.84 -12.69
CA VAL A 110 17.76 -15.93 -12.36
C VAL A 110 17.14 -16.84 -11.31
N VAL A 111 16.90 -18.11 -11.67
CA VAL A 111 16.47 -19.14 -10.71
C VAL A 111 17.69 -19.84 -10.13
N ARG A 112 17.77 -19.90 -8.80
CA ARG A 112 18.81 -20.63 -8.07
C ARG A 112 18.15 -21.62 -7.11
N LYS A 113 18.80 -22.76 -6.87
CA LYS A 113 18.40 -23.67 -5.79
C LYS A 113 19.02 -23.18 -4.49
N ASP A 114 18.25 -23.10 -3.39
CA ASP A 114 18.80 -22.79 -2.08
C ASP A 114 19.72 -23.93 -1.62
N ASN A 115 20.88 -23.60 -1.06
CA ASN A 115 21.84 -24.53 -0.45
C ASN A 115 21.23 -25.32 0.73
N LYS A 116 20.07 -24.93 1.25
CA LYS A 116 19.32 -25.65 2.29
C LYS A 116 18.41 -26.76 1.76
N GLY A 117 18.35 -26.97 0.44
CA GLY A 117 17.68 -28.12 -0.18
C GLY A 117 16.15 -28.13 -0.14
N SER A 118 15.50 -27.14 0.48
CA SER A 118 14.03 -27.12 0.65
C SER A 118 13.28 -26.24 -0.36
N TYR A 119 13.95 -25.27 -1.01
CA TYR A 119 13.31 -24.25 -1.88
C TYR A 119 14.20 -23.86 -3.06
N ASN A 120 13.60 -23.38 -4.15
CA ASN A 120 14.28 -22.57 -5.15
C ASN A 120 14.15 -21.08 -4.76
N SER A 121 15.28 -20.40 -4.73
CA SER A 121 15.39 -18.95 -4.62
C SER A 121 15.35 -18.37 -6.03
N ILE A 122 14.25 -17.72 -6.38
CA ILE A 122 14.14 -17.00 -7.64
C ILE A 122 14.59 -15.57 -7.40
N VAL A 123 15.72 -15.19 -8.01
CA VAL A 123 16.26 -13.84 -7.97
C VAL A 123 15.76 -13.07 -9.18
N ILE A 124 14.97 -12.02 -8.93
CA ILE A 124 14.51 -11.10 -9.97
C ILE A 124 15.31 -9.81 -9.82
N SER A 125 15.92 -9.35 -10.90
CA SER A 125 16.51 -8.00 -10.96
C SER A 125 15.57 -7.10 -11.75
N TYR A 126 15.21 -5.98 -11.15
CA TYR A 126 14.41 -4.93 -11.78
C TYR A 126 14.97 -3.57 -11.39
N PRO A 127 14.87 -2.56 -12.26
CA PRO A 127 15.26 -1.20 -11.93
C PRO A 127 14.33 -0.68 -10.83
N SER A 128 14.93 -0.16 -9.75
CA SER A 128 14.20 0.61 -8.76
C SER A 128 13.90 2.02 -9.28
N SER A 129 13.04 2.74 -8.56
CA SER A 129 12.79 4.18 -8.74
C SER A 129 14.03 5.06 -8.51
N TYR A 130 15.21 4.49 -8.29
CA TYR A 130 16.48 5.20 -8.11
C TYR A 130 17.53 4.81 -9.17
N GLY A 131 17.14 4.08 -10.22
CA GLY A 131 18.03 3.71 -11.32
C GLY A 131 19.06 2.62 -10.97
N THR A 132 18.91 1.96 -9.82
CA THR A 132 19.73 0.82 -9.41
C THR A 132 18.94 -0.48 -9.52
N ASP A 133 19.59 -1.54 -10.02
CA ASP A 133 19.03 -2.88 -10.03
C ASP A 133 18.76 -3.33 -8.58
N THR A 134 17.50 -3.63 -8.28
CA THR A 134 17.09 -4.24 -7.02
C THR A 134 16.86 -5.72 -7.24
N THR A 135 17.38 -6.54 -6.32
CA THR A 135 17.19 -7.99 -6.34
C THR A 135 16.12 -8.42 -5.34
N GLY A 136 15.11 -9.16 -5.77
CA GLY A 136 14.14 -9.81 -4.89
C GLY A 136 14.35 -11.32 -4.86
N THR A 137 14.19 -11.97 -3.70
CA THR A 137 14.20 -13.44 -3.59
C THR A 137 12.81 -13.95 -3.28
N MET A 138 12.20 -14.63 -4.24
CA MET A 138 10.95 -15.37 -4.02
C MET A 138 11.27 -16.79 -3.53
N ARG A 139 10.37 -17.35 -2.73
CA ARG A 139 10.42 -18.76 -2.29
C ARG A 139 9.29 -19.54 -2.96
N ASP A 140 9.61 -20.62 -3.66
CA ASP A 140 8.62 -21.61 -4.12
C ASP A 140 8.38 -22.69 -3.04
N ASN A 141 7.44 -23.62 -3.28
CA ASN A 141 7.15 -24.75 -2.40
C ASN A 141 6.91 -24.36 -0.92
N TYR A 142 6.26 -23.21 -0.70
CA TYR A 142 6.06 -22.66 0.63
C TYR A 142 5.22 -23.60 1.52
N PRO A 143 5.74 -24.11 2.66
CA PRO A 143 5.05 -25.11 3.46
C PRO A 143 3.96 -24.43 4.28
N SER A 144 2.79 -24.27 3.66
CA SER A 144 1.61 -23.69 4.29
C SER A 144 0.52 -24.74 4.43
N PRO A 145 -0.20 -24.78 5.56
CA PRO A 145 -1.43 -25.58 5.66
C PRO A 145 -2.51 -25.11 4.67
N ASN A 146 -2.36 -23.90 4.12
CA ASN A 146 -3.26 -23.32 3.12
C ASN A 146 -2.74 -23.48 1.68
N LEU A 147 -1.69 -24.29 1.46
CA LEU A 147 -1.13 -24.53 0.13
C LEU A 147 -2.18 -25.16 -0.79
N VAL A 148 -2.52 -24.45 -1.87
CA VAL A 148 -3.42 -24.90 -2.94
C VAL A 148 -2.70 -24.97 -4.29
N ASN A 149 -1.76 -24.05 -4.54
CA ASN A 149 -0.93 -24.05 -5.74
C ASN A 149 0.52 -24.43 -5.40
N PRO A 150 0.96 -25.68 -5.69
CA PRO A 150 2.33 -26.13 -5.44
C PRO A 150 3.40 -25.36 -6.21
N ARG A 151 3.01 -24.67 -7.29
CA ARG A 151 3.88 -23.82 -8.11
C ARG A 151 3.90 -22.36 -7.65
N GLY A 152 3.06 -22.02 -6.68
CA GLY A 152 2.96 -20.69 -6.13
C GLY A 152 4.21 -20.29 -5.35
N VAL A 153 4.40 -18.98 -5.24
CA VAL A 153 5.56 -18.37 -4.59
C VAL A 153 5.13 -17.41 -3.50
N SER A 154 6.07 -17.13 -2.60
CA SER A 154 5.96 -16.06 -1.61
C SER A 154 7.12 -15.08 -1.77
N TYR A 155 6.80 -13.79 -1.69
CA TYR A 155 7.74 -12.68 -1.70
C TYR A 155 7.29 -11.59 -0.73
N PHE A 156 8.09 -11.31 0.31
CA PHE A 156 7.75 -10.34 1.35
C PHE A 156 7.88 -8.87 0.91
N GLY A 157 8.55 -8.62 -0.21
CA GLY A 157 8.73 -7.28 -0.76
C GLY A 157 9.87 -6.46 -0.15
N LYS A 158 10.19 -5.37 -0.84
CA LYS A 158 11.24 -4.39 -0.53
C LYS A 158 10.77 -2.95 -0.72
N SER A 159 9.65 -2.72 -1.41
CA SER A 159 9.05 -1.40 -1.60
C SER A 159 8.25 -1.00 -0.35
N THR A 160 8.95 -0.48 0.66
CA THR A 160 8.36 -0.18 1.97
C THR A 160 7.64 1.17 1.98
N PHE A 161 6.67 1.33 2.89
CA PHE A 161 6.04 2.63 3.19
C PHE A 161 7.06 3.74 3.45
N ASP A 162 8.06 3.48 4.29
CA ASP A 162 9.11 4.46 4.61
C ASP A 162 9.87 4.91 3.35
N SER A 163 10.16 3.97 2.44
CA SER A 163 10.88 4.28 1.19
C SER A 163 10.03 4.99 0.14
N GLN A 164 8.70 4.87 0.19
CA GLN A 164 7.78 5.35 -0.85
C GLN A 164 6.82 6.44 -0.40
N ARG A 165 6.87 6.91 0.85
CA ARG A 165 5.88 7.84 1.41
C ARG A 165 5.65 9.09 0.56
N TYR A 166 6.73 9.67 0.02
CA TYR A 166 6.68 10.86 -0.84
C TYR A 166 5.84 10.68 -2.12
N GLN A 167 5.55 9.45 -2.52
CA GLN A 167 4.82 9.15 -3.75
C GLN A 167 3.30 9.24 -3.61
N PHE A 168 2.77 9.21 -2.38
CA PHE A 168 1.33 9.06 -2.14
C PHE A 168 0.77 9.90 -0.98
N GLU A 169 1.60 10.54 -0.16
CA GLU A 169 1.10 11.28 1.01
C GLU A 169 0.14 12.42 0.61
N ASP A 170 0.29 12.97 -0.59
CA ASP A 170 -0.61 13.96 -1.19
C ASP A 170 -2.04 13.44 -1.46
N LEU A 171 -2.24 12.12 -1.51
CA LEU A 171 -3.55 11.50 -1.76
C LEU A 171 -4.44 11.46 -0.51
N LEU A 172 -3.88 11.68 0.67
CA LEU A 172 -4.56 11.41 1.93
C LEU A 172 -5.06 12.72 2.56
N PRO A 173 -6.35 12.80 2.93
CA PRO A 173 -6.97 14.05 3.39
C PRO A 173 -6.46 14.50 4.76
N LYS A 174 -5.83 13.59 5.53
CA LYS A 174 -5.20 13.90 6.81
C LYS A 174 -3.79 13.32 6.81
N PRO A 175 -2.75 14.07 7.24
CA PRO A 175 -1.37 13.57 7.25
C PRO A 175 -1.20 12.24 7.99
N PHE A 176 -1.88 12.07 9.14
CA PHE A 176 -1.77 10.84 9.93
C PHE A 176 -2.43 9.60 9.27
N TYR A 177 -3.25 9.76 8.21
CA TYR A 177 -3.80 8.60 7.50
C TYR A 177 -2.70 7.81 6.78
N ALA A 178 -1.61 8.48 6.37
CA ALA A 178 -0.44 7.80 5.84
C ALA A 178 0.19 6.90 6.92
N ASP A 179 0.23 7.39 8.16
CA ASP A 179 0.72 6.62 9.30
C ASP A 179 -0.20 5.42 9.63
N VAL A 180 -1.52 5.59 9.50
CA VAL A 180 -2.48 4.48 9.67
C VAL A 180 -2.25 3.39 8.63
N LEU A 181 -2.18 3.75 7.34
CA LEU A 181 -1.92 2.77 6.28
C LEU A 181 -0.54 2.13 6.42
N HIS A 182 0.46 2.90 6.85
CA HIS A 182 1.79 2.40 7.14
C HIS A 182 1.79 1.39 8.30
N PHE A 183 1.09 1.69 9.39
CA PHE A 183 0.94 0.76 10.52
C PHE A 183 0.34 -0.57 10.07
N ILE A 184 -0.69 -0.52 9.22
CA ILE A 184 -1.33 -1.71 8.66
C ILE A 184 -0.35 -2.46 7.76
N GLY A 185 0.30 -1.77 6.81
CA GLY A 185 1.26 -2.36 5.88
C GLY A 185 2.43 -3.06 6.57
N LYS A 186 2.95 -2.52 7.68
CA LYS A 186 4.01 -3.18 8.48
C LYS A 186 3.62 -4.56 9.00
N ASN A 187 2.33 -4.89 9.07
CA ASN A 187 1.84 -6.19 9.49
C ASN A 187 1.41 -7.10 8.32
N GLU A 188 1.35 -6.58 7.09
CA GLU A 188 0.74 -7.26 5.94
C GLU A 188 1.71 -7.43 4.74
N GLY A 189 2.59 -6.45 4.48
CA GLY A 189 3.58 -6.53 3.42
C GLY A 189 4.06 -5.18 2.86
N CYS A 190 4.87 -5.25 1.83
CA CYS A 190 5.34 -4.11 1.05
C CYS A 190 4.49 -3.89 -0.22
N PHE A 191 4.64 -2.76 -0.91
CA PHE A 191 3.90 -2.47 -2.16
C PHE A 191 4.18 -3.46 -3.30
N ASP A 192 5.28 -4.20 -3.22
CA ASP A 192 5.73 -5.21 -4.17
C ASP A 192 5.56 -6.65 -3.66
N ALA A 193 4.98 -6.85 -2.48
CA ALA A 193 4.83 -8.19 -1.89
C ALA A 193 3.88 -9.07 -2.72
N VAL A 194 4.17 -10.37 -2.80
CA VAL A 194 3.37 -11.36 -3.54
C VAL A 194 3.15 -12.63 -2.71
N ASN A 195 1.95 -13.18 -2.79
CA ASN A 195 1.62 -14.55 -2.39
C ASN A 195 0.76 -15.20 -3.49
N SER A 196 1.18 -16.34 -4.05
CA SER A 196 0.44 -17.06 -5.10
C SER A 196 0.22 -18.55 -4.83
N TYR A 197 0.39 -18.97 -3.57
CA TYR A 197 0.35 -20.39 -3.20
C TYR A 197 -0.99 -20.85 -2.61
N ASP A 198 -1.89 -19.95 -2.20
CA ASP A 198 -3.13 -20.28 -1.47
C ASP A 198 -4.42 -20.00 -2.26
N LYS A 199 -5.57 -20.03 -1.57
CA LYS A 199 -6.91 -19.86 -2.13
C LYS A 199 -7.17 -18.47 -2.74
N ALA A 200 -6.34 -17.47 -2.43
CA ALA A 200 -6.47 -16.14 -3.04
C ALA A 200 -6.02 -16.11 -4.50
N ILE A 201 -5.47 -17.23 -5.03
CA ILE A 201 -4.90 -17.42 -6.37
C ILE A 201 -3.62 -16.61 -6.56
N PHE A 202 -3.72 -15.30 -6.41
CA PHE A 202 -2.62 -14.35 -6.49
C PHE A 202 -2.96 -13.12 -5.66
N SER A 203 -2.17 -12.85 -4.63
CA SER A 203 -2.27 -11.66 -3.78
C SER A 203 -1.04 -10.78 -3.98
N PHE A 204 -1.27 -9.47 -4.05
CA PHE A 204 -0.22 -8.50 -4.35
C PHE A 204 -0.33 -7.24 -3.48
N GLY A 205 0.80 -6.66 -3.12
CA GLY A 205 0.88 -5.34 -2.51
C GLY A 205 0.76 -5.31 -0.99
N PHE A 206 0.72 -4.10 -0.45
CA PHE A 206 1.01 -3.85 0.96
C PHE A 206 -0.07 -4.35 1.94
N ILE A 207 -1.28 -4.60 1.46
CA ILE A 207 -2.37 -5.28 2.19
C ILE A 207 -2.82 -6.57 1.50
N GLN A 208 -1.97 -7.15 0.65
CA GLN A 208 -2.23 -8.42 -0.05
C GLN A 208 -3.55 -8.43 -0.82
N PHE A 209 -3.73 -7.45 -1.72
CA PHE A 209 -4.89 -7.36 -2.61
C PHE A 209 -5.06 -8.66 -3.40
N THR A 210 -6.18 -9.36 -3.20
CA THR A 210 -6.45 -10.69 -3.75
C THR A 210 -7.01 -10.62 -5.17
N GLY A 211 -6.55 -11.50 -6.05
CA GLY A 211 -7.07 -11.69 -7.40
C GLY A 211 -8.38 -12.49 -7.46
N ALA A 212 -8.57 -13.44 -6.54
CA ALA A 212 -9.73 -14.32 -6.53
C ALA A 212 -11.08 -13.57 -6.48
N SER A 213 -11.99 -13.97 -7.37
CA SER A 213 -13.38 -13.47 -7.46
C SER A 213 -14.16 -13.66 -6.15
N ALA A 214 -13.95 -14.78 -5.46
CA ALA A 214 -14.55 -15.07 -4.16
C ALA A 214 -14.17 -14.05 -3.07
N SER A 215 -13.08 -13.29 -3.28
CA SER A 215 -12.60 -12.23 -2.39
C SER A 215 -12.94 -10.82 -2.91
N GLY A 216 -13.80 -10.71 -3.92
CA GLY A 216 -14.26 -9.45 -4.49
C GLY A 216 -13.34 -8.82 -5.54
N SER A 217 -12.34 -9.57 -6.04
CA SER A 217 -11.40 -9.14 -7.08
C SER A 217 -10.75 -7.77 -6.81
N ILE A 218 -10.37 -7.51 -5.56
CA ILE A 218 -9.82 -6.24 -5.12
C ILE A 218 -8.56 -5.86 -5.91
N LEU A 219 -7.72 -6.84 -6.29
CA LEU A 219 -6.55 -6.60 -7.14
C LEU A 219 -6.92 -6.10 -8.55
N SER A 220 -8.03 -6.56 -9.12
CA SER A 220 -8.53 -6.03 -10.40
C SER A 220 -8.87 -4.54 -10.28
N LYS A 221 -9.39 -4.09 -9.13
CA LYS A 221 -9.65 -2.66 -8.87
C LYS A 221 -8.37 -1.84 -8.79
N VAL A 222 -7.31 -2.38 -8.18
CA VAL A 222 -5.99 -1.74 -8.15
C VAL A 222 -5.43 -1.55 -9.55
N LEU A 223 -5.44 -2.61 -10.37
CA LEU A 223 -4.96 -2.55 -11.74
C LEU A 223 -5.78 -1.56 -12.59
N GLN A 224 -7.11 -1.57 -12.43
CA GLN A 224 -7.96 -0.61 -13.09
C GLN A 224 -7.66 0.83 -12.66
N ARG A 225 -7.46 1.07 -11.36
CA ARG A 225 -7.13 2.41 -10.85
C ARG A 225 -5.80 2.91 -11.41
N MET A 226 -4.77 2.06 -11.46
CA MET A 226 -3.50 2.42 -12.09
C MET A 226 -3.72 2.81 -13.57
N LYS A 227 -4.47 2.01 -14.33
CA LYS A 227 -4.78 2.29 -15.74
C LYS A 227 -5.55 3.60 -15.93
N GLN A 228 -6.45 3.92 -15.00
CA GLN A 228 -7.21 5.18 -14.99
C GLN A 228 -6.36 6.39 -14.64
N ASN A 229 -5.45 6.25 -13.66
CA ASN A 229 -4.53 7.31 -13.29
C ASN A 229 -3.57 7.64 -14.43
N ASN A 230 -3.04 6.60 -15.10
CA ASN A 230 -2.11 6.74 -16.21
C ASN A 230 -2.05 5.47 -17.06
N SER A 231 -2.65 5.52 -18.25
CA SER A 231 -2.71 4.38 -19.17
C SER A 231 -1.33 3.98 -19.72
N ASP A 232 -0.42 4.94 -19.91
CA ASP A 232 0.91 4.68 -20.45
C ASP A 232 1.78 3.99 -19.40
N ALA A 233 1.73 4.44 -18.15
CA ALA A 233 2.38 3.75 -17.03
C ALA A 233 1.84 2.33 -16.88
N PHE A 234 0.51 2.14 -16.97
CA PHE A 234 -0.07 0.81 -16.95
C PHE A 234 0.40 -0.08 -18.12
N TYR A 235 0.38 0.43 -19.35
CA TYR A 235 0.85 -0.33 -20.52
C TYR A 235 2.32 -0.74 -20.37
N ASN A 236 3.15 0.20 -19.89
CA ASN A 236 4.56 -0.04 -19.68
C ASN A 236 4.85 -1.04 -18.56
N SER A 237 4.03 -1.08 -17.52
CA SER A 237 4.18 -2.01 -16.40
C SER A 237 3.53 -3.38 -16.68
N PHE A 238 2.37 -3.43 -17.34
CA PHE A 238 1.54 -4.63 -17.48
C PHE A 238 1.19 -4.94 -18.95
N GLY A 239 0.68 -3.96 -19.68
CA GLY A 239 0.11 -4.15 -21.02
C GLY A 239 1.06 -4.85 -22.01
N LYS A 240 2.32 -4.40 -22.08
CA LYS A 240 3.33 -5.00 -22.97
C LYS A 240 3.69 -6.47 -22.65
N PHE A 241 3.34 -6.95 -21.46
CA PHE A 241 3.51 -8.33 -21.04
C PHE A 241 2.22 -9.17 -21.21
N GLY A 242 1.19 -8.58 -21.83
CA GLY A 242 -0.09 -9.24 -22.10
C GLY A 242 -1.03 -9.29 -20.90
N VAL A 243 -0.81 -8.43 -19.88
CA VAL A 243 -1.73 -8.24 -18.75
C VAL A 243 -2.56 -7.00 -19.01
N ASP A 244 -3.89 -7.15 -19.01
CA ASP A 244 -4.81 -6.04 -19.15
C ASP A 244 -5.97 -6.11 -18.15
N VAL A 245 -6.72 -5.02 -18.03
CA VAL A 245 -7.91 -4.90 -17.19
C VAL A 245 -8.98 -4.07 -17.89
N SER A 246 -10.22 -4.54 -17.81
CA SER A 246 -11.39 -3.93 -18.43
C SER A 246 -12.63 -4.05 -17.54
N GLY A 247 -13.72 -3.35 -17.86
CA GLY A 247 -15.01 -3.42 -17.14
C GLY A 247 -15.17 -2.33 -16.08
N TYR A 248 -16.16 -1.46 -16.22
CA TYR A 248 -16.42 -0.37 -15.26
C TYR A 248 -17.19 -0.89 -14.04
N GLY A 249 -16.72 -0.59 -12.83
CA GLY A 249 -17.34 -1.02 -11.57
C GLY A 249 -17.07 -2.49 -11.17
N ALA A 250 -17.01 -3.40 -12.14
CA ALA A 250 -16.62 -4.79 -11.96
C ALA A 250 -15.41 -5.14 -12.86
N PRO A 251 -14.20 -4.69 -12.50
CA PRO A 251 -13.03 -4.89 -13.33
C PRO A 251 -12.63 -6.37 -13.43
N VAL A 252 -12.36 -6.80 -14.66
CA VAL A 252 -11.89 -8.14 -15.00
C VAL A 252 -10.51 -8.03 -15.63
N VAL A 253 -9.54 -8.70 -15.01
CA VAL A 253 -8.19 -8.84 -15.54
C VAL A 253 -8.17 -9.89 -16.63
N SER A 254 -7.47 -9.62 -17.71
CA SER A 254 -7.17 -10.58 -18.77
C SER A 254 -5.67 -10.77 -18.92
N VAL A 255 -5.26 -12.02 -19.15
CA VAL A 255 -3.85 -12.38 -19.34
C VAL A 255 -3.77 -13.48 -20.40
N ARG A 256 -3.13 -13.20 -21.53
CA ARG A 256 -2.89 -14.18 -22.61
C ARG A 256 -4.14 -14.99 -23.01
N GLY A 257 -5.30 -14.35 -23.10
CA GLY A 257 -6.58 -14.97 -23.47
C GLY A 257 -7.38 -15.57 -22.30
N ALA A 258 -6.81 -15.67 -21.09
CA ALA A 258 -7.55 -16.00 -19.87
C ALA A 258 -8.16 -14.74 -19.24
N SER A 259 -9.20 -14.88 -18.43
CA SER A 259 -9.84 -13.78 -17.70
C SER A 259 -10.19 -14.13 -16.25
N GLY A 260 -10.31 -13.12 -15.39
CA GLY A 260 -10.68 -13.27 -13.98
C GLY A 260 -9.76 -14.22 -13.22
N ASP A 261 -10.34 -15.20 -12.54
CA ASP A 261 -9.58 -16.20 -11.76
C ASP A 261 -8.59 -16.99 -12.63
N ALA A 262 -8.94 -17.30 -13.89
CA ALA A 262 -8.04 -17.99 -14.82
C ALA A 262 -6.85 -17.11 -15.23
N ALA A 263 -7.05 -15.79 -15.34
CA ALA A 263 -5.97 -14.84 -15.60
C ALA A 263 -4.99 -14.79 -14.41
N PHE A 264 -5.49 -14.67 -13.18
CA PHE A 264 -4.62 -14.71 -12.00
C PHE A 264 -3.96 -16.07 -11.79
N THR A 265 -4.62 -17.17 -12.14
CA THR A 265 -3.99 -18.51 -12.16
C THR A 265 -2.83 -18.57 -13.17
N THR A 266 -2.98 -17.90 -14.32
CA THR A 266 -1.92 -17.79 -15.32
C THR A 266 -0.73 -17.02 -14.77
N VAL A 267 -0.97 -15.88 -14.10
CA VAL A 267 0.08 -15.09 -13.43
C VAL A 267 0.77 -15.91 -12.34
N ALA A 268 0.00 -16.60 -11.49
CA ALA A 268 0.52 -17.39 -10.37
C ALA A 268 1.45 -18.54 -10.82
N ASN A 269 1.24 -19.08 -12.02
CA ASN A 269 2.00 -20.21 -12.56
C ASN A 269 3.17 -19.81 -13.48
N ASP A 270 3.27 -18.51 -13.82
CA ASP A 270 4.32 -17.93 -14.65
C ASP A 270 5.16 -16.96 -13.80
N LEU A 271 6.39 -17.37 -13.49
CA LEU A 271 7.26 -16.56 -12.63
C LEU A 271 7.68 -15.23 -13.28
N GLN A 272 7.69 -15.13 -14.61
CA GLN A 272 7.98 -13.85 -15.27
C GLN A 272 6.82 -12.89 -15.05
N LEU A 273 5.58 -13.36 -15.24
CA LEU A 273 4.40 -12.55 -14.94
C LEU A 273 4.32 -12.20 -13.45
N THR A 274 4.69 -13.10 -12.55
CA THR A 274 4.83 -12.76 -11.12
C THR A 274 5.87 -11.65 -10.90
N GLY A 275 7.02 -11.72 -11.59
CA GLY A 275 8.05 -10.69 -11.54
C GLY A 275 7.60 -9.33 -12.07
N VAL A 276 6.66 -9.31 -13.03
CA VAL A 276 6.03 -8.06 -13.53
C VAL A 276 5.31 -7.32 -12.40
N PHE A 277 4.55 -8.03 -11.57
CA PHE A 277 3.88 -7.43 -10.41
C PHE A 277 4.88 -6.90 -9.38
N ILE A 278 5.93 -7.67 -9.07
CA ILE A 278 6.97 -7.26 -8.14
C ILE A 278 7.64 -5.95 -8.60
N ALA A 279 8.04 -5.86 -9.87
CA ALA A 279 8.62 -4.65 -10.44
C ALA A 279 7.65 -3.46 -10.37
N ALA A 280 6.37 -3.70 -10.67
CA ALA A 280 5.34 -2.66 -10.59
C ALA A 280 5.15 -2.12 -9.15
N GLY A 281 5.50 -2.86 -8.10
CA GLY A 281 5.42 -2.36 -6.72
C GLY A 281 6.37 -1.19 -6.39
N PHE A 282 7.27 -0.81 -7.30
CA PHE A 282 8.12 0.38 -7.23
C PHE A 282 7.62 1.52 -8.10
N GLU A 283 6.65 1.26 -8.98
CA GLU A 283 6.10 2.26 -9.89
C GLU A 283 5.14 3.19 -9.18
N ARG A 284 5.28 4.50 -9.45
CA ARG A 284 4.53 5.54 -8.76
C ARG A 284 3.04 5.33 -8.86
N GLU A 285 2.55 5.09 -10.06
CA GLU A 285 1.13 4.96 -10.32
C GLU A 285 0.54 3.68 -9.73
N MET A 286 1.35 2.63 -9.57
CA MET A 286 0.94 1.41 -8.88
C MET A 286 0.86 1.65 -7.36
N ILE A 287 1.87 2.29 -6.76
CA ILE A 287 1.86 2.65 -5.33
C ILE A 287 0.64 3.53 -5.02
N ARG A 288 0.40 4.55 -5.84
CA ARG A 288 -0.77 5.44 -5.71
C ARG A 288 -2.08 4.69 -5.86
N ALA A 289 -2.21 3.79 -6.84
CA ALA A 289 -3.40 2.97 -7.02
C ALA A 289 -3.68 2.07 -5.82
N GLN A 290 -2.65 1.43 -5.24
CA GLN A 290 -2.80 0.64 -4.02
C GLN A 290 -3.32 1.50 -2.86
N ILE A 291 -2.79 2.71 -2.67
CA ILE A 291 -3.22 3.63 -1.60
C ILE A 291 -4.67 4.08 -1.80
N GLN A 292 -5.06 4.47 -3.02
CA GLN A 292 -6.42 4.89 -3.33
C GLN A 292 -7.43 3.77 -3.09
N ILE A 293 -7.14 2.54 -3.54
CA ILE A 293 -8.04 1.41 -3.31
C ILE A 293 -8.10 1.03 -1.83
N ALA A 294 -6.97 1.05 -1.10
CA ALA A 294 -7.01 0.84 0.34
C ALA A 294 -7.86 1.89 1.06
N GLN A 295 -7.78 3.15 0.62
CA GLN A 295 -8.60 4.22 1.15
C GLN A 295 -10.09 3.98 0.86
N GLU A 296 -10.45 3.74 -0.39
CA GLU A 296 -11.85 3.60 -0.81
C GLU A 296 -12.54 2.37 -0.24
N GLU A 297 -11.84 1.23 -0.25
CA GLU A 297 -12.45 -0.07 0.02
C GLU A 297 -12.43 -0.44 1.50
N TYR A 298 -11.53 0.16 2.28
CA TYR A 298 -11.35 -0.15 3.70
C TYR A 298 -11.46 1.10 4.57
N MET A 299 -10.63 2.11 4.36
CA MET A 299 -10.57 3.28 5.24
C MET A 299 -11.89 4.08 5.22
N ASN A 300 -12.34 4.51 4.05
CA ASN A 300 -13.56 5.31 3.90
C ASN A 300 -14.80 4.58 4.43
N LYS A 301 -14.88 3.25 4.21
CA LYS A 301 -15.96 2.44 4.76
C LYS A 301 -15.88 2.32 6.28
N ALA A 302 -14.70 2.09 6.85
CA ALA A 302 -14.50 2.04 8.29
C ALA A 302 -14.75 3.39 8.97
N LEU A 303 -14.48 4.49 8.26
CA LEU A 303 -14.54 5.86 8.77
C LEU A 303 -15.87 6.58 8.49
N SER A 304 -16.70 6.06 7.58
CA SER A 304 -18.02 6.62 7.23
C SER A 304 -18.91 6.88 8.44
N ASP A 305 -19.68 7.97 8.38
CA ASP A 305 -20.66 8.35 9.40
C ASP A 305 -21.81 7.33 9.52
N ALA A 306 -22.07 6.57 8.45
CA ALA A 306 -23.05 5.48 8.46
C ALA A 306 -22.54 4.24 9.20
N THR A 307 -21.24 4.15 9.47
CA THR A 307 -20.62 2.99 10.10
C THR A 307 -20.72 3.10 11.61
N GLY A 308 -21.57 2.26 12.20
CA GLY A 308 -21.87 2.27 13.64
C GLY A 308 -21.99 0.88 14.24
N ILE A 309 -22.25 0.85 15.55
CA ILE A 309 -22.48 -0.36 16.34
C ILE A 309 -23.79 -0.26 17.12
N GLY A 310 -24.42 -1.40 17.36
CA GLY A 310 -25.61 -1.48 18.21
C GLY A 310 -25.22 -1.54 19.68
N ILE A 311 -25.54 -0.51 20.46
CA ILE A 311 -25.24 -0.46 21.89
C ILE A 311 -26.31 0.35 22.64
N PHE A 312 -26.67 -0.09 23.84
CA PHE A 312 -27.77 0.51 24.63
C PHE A 312 -29.10 0.62 23.86
N GLY A 313 -29.38 -0.35 22.98
CA GLY A 313 -30.59 -0.35 22.14
C GLY A 313 -30.59 0.68 21.01
N GLN A 314 -29.46 1.35 20.75
CA GLN A 314 -29.32 2.37 19.71
C GLN A 314 -28.21 2.00 18.72
N GLN A 315 -28.35 2.45 17.46
CA GLN A 315 -27.24 2.45 16.52
C GLN A 315 -26.41 3.71 16.74
N VAL A 316 -25.15 3.53 17.14
CA VAL A 316 -24.23 4.64 17.45
C VAL A 316 -23.10 4.65 16.43
N PRO A 317 -22.94 5.74 15.65
CA PRO A 317 -21.82 5.91 14.73
C PRO A 317 -20.47 5.81 15.44
N LEU A 318 -19.51 5.08 14.85
CA LEU A 318 -18.19 4.89 15.45
C LEU A 318 -17.37 6.19 15.48
N ASN A 319 -17.62 7.13 14.57
CA ASN A 319 -17.01 8.47 14.58
C ASN A 319 -17.40 9.31 15.82
N ARG A 320 -18.39 8.87 16.61
CA ARG A 320 -18.74 9.50 17.90
C ARG A 320 -18.08 8.83 19.10
N ILE A 321 -17.39 7.71 18.89
CA ILE A 321 -16.83 6.87 19.97
C ILE A 321 -15.31 6.77 19.84
N LEU A 322 -14.85 6.45 18.62
CA LEU A 322 -13.47 6.12 18.23
C LEU A 322 -13.02 7.07 17.12
N PHE A 323 -12.60 8.28 17.53
CA PHE A 323 -12.27 9.38 16.63
C PHE A 323 -10.92 10.06 16.93
N SER A 324 -10.18 9.60 17.94
CA SER A 324 -8.75 9.90 18.04
C SER A 324 -7.97 9.26 16.88
N GLU A 325 -6.69 9.61 16.71
CA GLU A 325 -5.82 8.92 15.74
C GLU A 325 -5.75 7.42 16.03
N GLY A 326 -5.63 7.03 17.30
CA GLY A 326 -5.61 5.63 17.75
C GLY A 326 -6.92 4.89 17.50
N GLY A 327 -8.06 5.55 17.73
CA GLY A 327 -9.39 5.01 17.43
C GLY A 327 -9.63 4.82 15.93
N ILE A 328 -9.21 5.79 15.12
CA ILE A 328 -9.23 5.70 13.66
C ILE A 328 -8.34 4.57 13.18
N ALA A 329 -7.10 4.47 13.68
CA ALA A 329 -6.19 3.39 13.37
C ALA A 329 -6.81 2.02 13.69
N LEU A 330 -7.45 1.89 14.86
CA LEU A 330 -8.12 0.65 15.27
C LEU A 330 -9.25 0.27 14.32
N ARG A 331 -10.11 1.23 13.96
CA ARG A 331 -11.23 1.00 13.03
C ARG A 331 -10.74 0.48 11.68
N VAL A 332 -9.72 1.13 11.12
CA VAL A 332 -9.19 0.76 9.80
C VAL A 332 -8.43 -0.58 9.87
N ASP A 333 -7.60 -0.81 10.88
CA ASP A 333 -6.86 -2.06 11.03
C ASP A 333 -7.78 -3.28 11.16
N LEU A 334 -8.84 -3.17 11.99
CA LEU A 334 -9.83 -4.23 12.13
C LEU A 334 -10.59 -4.47 10.83
N ALA A 335 -10.96 -3.41 10.09
CA ALA A 335 -11.67 -3.53 8.83
C ALA A 335 -10.82 -4.19 7.73
N VAL A 336 -9.52 -3.88 7.66
CA VAL A 336 -8.59 -4.56 6.75
C VAL A 336 -8.42 -6.02 7.13
N ASN A 337 -8.22 -6.32 8.41
CA ASN A 337 -7.92 -7.68 8.88
C ASN A 337 -9.13 -8.63 8.85
N ARG A 338 -10.36 -8.13 9.03
CA ARG A 338 -11.56 -8.96 9.27
C ARG A 338 -12.76 -8.60 8.38
N GLY A 339 -12.62 -7.64 7.49
CA GLY A 339 -13.73 -7.01 6.80
C GLY A 339 -14.59 -6.14 7.72
N LEU A 340 -15.45 -5.32 7.12
CA LEU A 340 -16.25 -4.34 7.86
C LEU A 340 -17.17 -5.00 8.91
N SER A 341 -18.00 -5.96 8.52
CA SER A 341 -18.95 -6.60 9.46
C SER A 341 -18.24 -7.31 10.63
N GLY A 342 -17.12 -7.97 10.36
CA GLY A 342 -16.30 -8.61 11.40
C GLY A 342 -15.70 -7.58 12.36
N SER A 343 -15.25 -6.44 11.84
CA SER A 343 -14.73 -5.33 12.67
C SER A 343 -15.81 -4.77 13.61
N LEU A 344 -17.04 -4.59 13.13
CA LEU A 344 -18.14 -4.04 13.92
C LEU A 344 -18.53 -4.94 15.09
N ALA A 345 -18.55 -6.26 14.88
CA ALA A 345 -18.82 -7.22 15.95
C ALA A 345 -17.75 -7.15 17.07
N VAL A 346 -16.48 -7.06 16.69
CA VAL A 346 -15.35 -6.92 17.63
C VAL A 346 -15.46 -5.60 18.40
N LEU A 347 -15.70 -4.49 17.69
CA LEU A 347 -15.81 -3.16 18.29
C LEU A 347 -17.02 -3.05 19.21
N GLN A 348 -18.17 -3.60 18.84
CA GLN A 348 -19.37 -3.60 19.69
C GLN A 348 -19.09 -4.26 21.04
N LYS A 349 -18.45 -5.44 21.04
CA LYS A 349 -18.08 -6.15 22.26
C LYS A 349 -17.08 -5.35 23.10
N ALA A 350 -16.02 -4.83 22.47
CA ALA A 350 -14.96 -4.09 23.15
C ALA A 350 -15.45 -2.77 23.74
N VAL A 351 -16.24 -1.99 22.99
CA VAL A 351 -16.84 -0.74 23.46
C VAL A 351 -17.82 -1.01 24.61
N THR A 352 -18.64 -2.06 24.54
CA THR A 352 -19.55 -2.42 25.64
C THR A 352 -18.79 -2.71 26.93
N GLN A 353 -17.70 -3.48 26.84
CA GLN A 353 -16.86 -3.82 27.99
C GLN A 353 -16.17 -2.59 28.58
N ALA A 354 -15.55 -1.77 27.73
CA ALA A 354 -14.87 -0.54 28.13
C ALA A 354 -15.83 0.50 28.75
N ALA A 355 -17.03 0.65 28.18
CA ALA A 355 -18.06 1.53 28.71
C ALA A 355 -18.51 1.07 30.10
N SER A 356 -18.77 -0.24 30.25
CA SER A 356 -19.17 -0.83 31.54
C SER A 356 -18.11 -0.63 32.63
N SER A 357 -16.83 -0.79 32.31
CA SER A 357 -15.74 -0.60 33.27
C SER A 357 -15.53 0.86 33.68
N GLN A 358 -16.05 1.80 32.90
CA GLN A 358 -15.95 3.25 33.14
C GLN A 358 -17.26 3.85 33.67
N GLY A 359 -18.28 3.03 33.96
CA GLY A 359 -19.57 3.52 34.44
C GLY A 359 -20.38 4.29 33.38
N ILE A 360 -20.12 4.05 32.09
CA ILE A 360 -20.84 4.68 30.98
C ILE A 360 -22.01 3.77 30.59
N TYR A 361 -23.23 4.23 30.82
CA TYR A 361 -24.47 3.46 30.59
C TYR A 361 -25.44 4.11 29.59
N SER A 362 -24.97 5.10 28.82
CA SER A 362 -25.78 5.80 27.82
C SER A 362 -25.00 6.05 26.54
N ALA A 363 -25.71 6.12 25.42
CA ALA A 363 -25.10 6.39 24.11
C ALA A 363 -24.44 7.78 24.05
N SER A 364 -25.00 8.78 24.71
CA SER A 364 -24.43 10.13 24.79
C SER A 364 -23.11 10.17 25.55
N GLY A 365 -22.92 9.29 26.54
CA GLY A 365 -21.67 9.18 27.30
C GLY A 365 -20.53 8.49 26.55
N LEU A 366 -20.80 7.76 25.45
CA LEU A 366 -19.75 7.01 24.73
C LEU A 366 -18.69 7.92 24.10
N GLY A 367 -18.99 9.19 23.86
CA GLY A 367 -18.01 10.16 23.38
C GLY A 367 -16.86 10.39 24.35
N SER A 368 -17.05 10.17 25.66
CA SER A 368 -16.01 10.35 26.68
C SER A 368 -15.25 9.06 27.01
N ILE A 369 -15.53 7.95 26.33
CA ILE A 369 -14.85 6.68 26.60
C ILE A 369 -13.34 6.81 26.39
N ASP A 370 -12.53 6.28 27.31
CA ASP A 370 -11.10 6.09 27.08
C ASP A 370 -10.90 5.05 25.96
N GLU A 371 -10.45 5.50 24.79
CA GLU A 371 -10.27 4.64 23.63
C GLU A 371 -9.14 3.61 23.83
N ARG A 372 -8.17 3.86 24.73
CA ARG A 372 -7.14 2.86 25.07
C ARG A 372 -7.76 1.64 25.72
N SER A 373 -8.73 1.83 26.60
CA SER A 373 -9.47 0.73 27.21
C SER A 373 -10.26 -0.09 26.17
N VAL A 374 -10.74 0.53 25.09
CA VAL A 374 -11.39 -0.18 23.97
C VAL A 374 -10.38 -1.05 23.24
N VAL A 375 -9.20 -0.51 22.91
CA VAL A 375 -8.10 -1.29 22.30
C VAL A 375 -7.71 -2.47 23.19
N GLN A 376 -7.56 -2.25 24.50
CA GLN A 376 -7.26 -3.31 25.46
C GLN A 376 -8.36 -4.37 25.52
N ALA A 377 -9.63 -3.96 25.46
CA ALA A 377 -10.75 -4.90 25.40
C ALA A 377 -10.73 -5.71 24.10
N VAL A 378 -10.32 -5.15 22.95
CA VAL A 378 -10.12 -5.92 21.72
C VAL A 378 -9.04 -6.99 21.92
N ILE A 379 -7.88 -6.63 22.48
CA ILE A 379 -6.77 -7.56 22.77
C ILE A 379 -7.24 -8.71 23.66
N ASN A 380 -7.96 -8.39 24.74
CA ASN A 380 -8.42 -9.38 25.72
C ASN A 380 -9.48 -10.33 25.14
N ASN A 381 -10.28 -9.85 24.19
CA ASN A 381 -11.37 -10.61 23.59
C ASN A 381 -10.95 -11.49 22.41
N ASP A 382 -9.77 -11.25 21.84
CA ASP A 382 -9.28 -12.10 20.76
C ASP A 382 -8.82 -13.47 21.30
N VAL A 383 -8.89 -14.49 20.45
CA VAL A 383 -8.43 -15.84 20.78
C VAL A 383 -7.10 -16.16 20.11
N GLU A 384 -6.76 -15.48 19.02
CA GLU A 384 -5.54 -15.76 18.27
C GLU A 384 -4.42 -14.82 18.71
N GLN A 385 -3.30 -15.40 19.16
CA GLN A 385 -2.18 -14.63 19.71
C GLN A 385 -1.63 -13.59 18.74
N TRP A 386 -1.51 -13.93 17.46
CA TRP A 386 -0.98 -13.00 16.46
C TRP A 386 -1.88 -11.76 16.25
N LYS A 387 -3.20 -11.89 16.41
CA LYS A 387 -4.15 -10.77 16.38
C LYS A 387 -4.03 -9.88 17.62
N LYS A 388 -3.79 -10.48 18.78
CA LYS A 388 -3.48 -9.76 20.03
C LYS A 388 -2.21 -8.95 19.86
N ASP A 389 -1.13 -9.58 19.40
CA ASP A 389 0.17 -8.94 19.23
C ASP A 389 0.08 -7.76 18.25
N ARG A 390 -0.65 -7.91 17.15
CA ARG A 390 -0.92 -6.83 16.19
C ARG A 390 -1.65 -5.66 16.86
N THR A 391 -2.73 -5.93 17.58
CA THR A 391 -3.51 -4.87 18.26
C THR A 391 -2.72 -4.22 19.39
N GLN A 392 -1.86 -4.98 20.08
CA GLN A 392 -0.95 -4.46 21.11
C GLN A 392 0.08 -3.48 20.53
N LYS A 393 0.59 -3.73 19.31
CA LYS A 393 1.46 -2.76 18.62
C LYS A 393 0.76 -1.43 18.37
N LEU A 394 -0.54 -1.43 18.10
CA LEU A 394 -1.34 -0.22 17.94
C LEU A 394 -1.39 0.56 19.25
N LEU A 395 -1.68 -0.12 20.38
CA LEU A 395 -1.73 0.52 21.69
C LEU A 395 -0.40 1.17 22.09
N ASN A 396 0.71 0.57 21.65
CA ASN A 396 2.09 1.02 21.89
C ASN A 396 2.63 1.97 20.80
N SER A 397 1.82 2.32 19.81
CA SER A 397 2.22 3.20 18.72
C SER A 397 2.28 4.67 19.14
N SER A 398 2.74 5.53 18.23
CA SER A 398 2.75 6.98 18.41
C SER A 398 1.40 7.66 18.15
N PHE A 399 0.35 6.91 17.79
CA PHE A 399 -0.97 7.51 17.56
C PHE A 399 -1.50 8.16 18.84
N SER A 400 -1.97 9.40 18.71
CA SER A 400 -2.65 10.07 19.81
C SER A 400 -4.00 9.40 20.08
N PHE A 401 -4.28 9.15 21.37
CA PHE A 401 -5.60 8.73 21.84
C PHE A 401 -6.43 9.90 22.38
N ASP A 402 -5.87 11.10 22.30
CA ASP A 402 -6.58 12.31 22.68
C ASP A 402 -7.60 12.66 21.59
N LYS A 403 -8.80 12.99 22.06
CA LYS A 403 -9.95 13.38 21.23
C LYS A 403 -9.86 14.87 20.89
N TYR A 404 -8.87 15.25 20.10
CA TYR A 404 -8.72 16.62 19.62
C TYR A 404 -9.71 16.89 18.47
N TYR A 405 -10.89 17.38 18.83
CA TYR A 405 -11.96 17.87 17.94
C TYR A 405 -12.59 16.82 17.01
N GLY A 406 -13.78 16.37 17.40
CA GLY A 406 -14.74 15.68 16.52
C GLY A 406 -15.46 16.65 15.61
#